data_AF-A0A8C7EW61-F1
#
_entry.id   AF-A0A8C7EW61-F1
#
_cell.length_a   1.000
_cell.length_b   1.000
_cell.length_c   1.000
_cell.angle_alpha   90.00
_cell.angle_beta   90.00
_cell.angle_gamma   90.00
#
_symmetry.space_group_name_H-M   'P 1'
#
loop_
_entity.id
_entity.type
_entity.pdbx_description
1 polymer ?
#
loop_
_entity_poly.entity_id
_entity_poly.type
_entity_poly.pdbx_seq_one_letter_code
_entity_poly.pdbx_strand_id
1 'polypeptide(L)'
;MKLLRVLVLIALPLYCFAGSGCPLVEEVVNKTIDSQVSVDEYQTFLKPFSDGPMTDEAIAQLKECFLGQSDETLSKAGELMVTMNIIYKSVWCATF
;
A
#
# COMPACT_ATOMS: atom_id res chain seq x y z
N MET A 1 -21.44 -16.31 -29.24
CA MET A 1 -21.30 -16.63 -27.81
C MET A 1 -19.93 -17.25 -27.42
N LYS A 2 -19.18 -17.92 -28.32
CA LYS A 2 -17.84 -18.48 -27.97
C LYS A 2 -16.73 -17.42 -27.94
N LEU A 3 -16.67 -16.54 -28.94
CA LEU A 3 -15.66 -15.48 -29.04
C LEU A 3 -15.70 -14.49 -27.86
N LEU A 4 -16.91 -14.09 -27.45
CA LEU A 4 -17.09 -13.20 -26.30
C LEU A 4 -16.55 -13.83 -24.99
N ARG A 5 -16.80 -15.13 -24.78
CA ARG A 5 -16.28 -15.85 -23.61
C ARG A 5 -14.76 -15.98 -23.65
N VAL A 6 -14.18 -16.22 -24.83
CA VAL A 6 -12.72 -16.29 -25.00
C VAL A 6 -12.09 -14.92 -24.71
N LEU A 7 -12.68 -13.83 -25.17
CA LEU A 7 -12.17 -12.47 -24.90
C LEU A 7 -12.24 -12.12 -23.40
N VAL A 8 -13.33 -12.46 -22.71
CA VAL A 8 -13.46 -12.26 -21.26
C VAL A 8 -12.44 -13.09 -20.49
N LEU A 9 -12.21 -14.35 -20.89
CA LEU A 9 -11.23 -15.24 -20.24
C LEU A 9 -9.78 -14.80 -20.46
N ILE A 10 -9.47 -14.11 -21.57
CA ILE A 10 -8.12 -13.56 -21.83
C ILE A 10 -7.88 -12.27 -21.04
N ALA A 11 -8.94 -11.50 -20.77
CA ALA A 11 -8.84 -10.29 -19.95
C ALA A 11 -8.77 -10.62 -18.44
N LEU A 12 -9.40 -11.72 -18.00
CA LEU A 12 -9.44 -12.13 -16.58
C LEU A 12 -8.05 -12.20 -15.90
N PRO A 13 -7.01 -12.81 -16.49
CA PRO A 13 -5.66 -12.83 -15.91
C PRO A 13 -5.06 -11.43 -15.72
N LEU A 14 -5.38 -10.48 -16.61
CA LEU A 14 -4.94 -9.09 -16.50
C LEU A 14 -5.67 -8.36 -15.37
N TYR A 15 -6.90 -8.75 -15.05
CA TYR A 15 -7.64 -8.28 -13.87
C TYR A 15 -7.20 -8.99 -12.57
N CYS A 16 -6.63 -10.20 -12.65
CA CYS A 16 -6.18 -10.98 -11.48
C CYS A 16 -4.71 -10.71 -11.07
N PHE A 17 -4.02 -9.78 -11.74
CA PHE A 17 -2.72 -9.25 -11.31
C PHE A 17 -2.89 -7.84 -10.69
N ALA A 18 -3.80 -7.70 -9.74
CA ALA A 18 -3.86 -6.49 -8.93
C ALA A 18 -2.83 -6.59 -7.79
N GLY A 19 -2.10 -5.52 -7.48
CA GLY A 19 -1.10 -5.46 -6.42
C GLY A 19 -1.70 -5.72 -5.04
N SER A 20 -1.92 -4.66 -4.25
CA SER A 20 -2.68 -4.80 -3.00
C SER A 20 -4.18 -4.99 -3.22
N GLY A 21 -4.66 -4.77 -4.45
CA GLY A 21 -6.09 -4.69 -4.77
C GLY A 21 -6.74 -3.35 -4.41
N CYS A 22 -6.01 -2.45 -3.75
CA CYS A 22 -6.49 -1.13 -3.34
C CYS A 22 -5.45 -0.04 -3.69
N PRO A 23 -5.68 0.77 -4.74
CA PRO A 23 -4.74 1.82 -5.15
C PRO A 23 -4.41 2.82 -4.04
N LEU A 24 -5.38 3.10 -3.15
CA LEU A 24 -5.19 3.98 -2.01
C LEU A 24 -4.16 3.42 -1.02
N VAL A 25 -4.19 2.11 -0.74
CA VAL A 25 -3.20 1.46 0.14
C VAL A 25 -1.81 1.56 -0.47
N GLU A 26 -1.68 1.36 -1.79
CA GLU A 26 -0.41 1.51 -2.50
C GLU A 26 0.14 2.94 -2.40
N GLU A 27 -0.73 3.94 -2.51
CA GLU A 27 -0.35 5.34 -2.35
C GLU A 27 0.08 5.67 -0.91
N VAL A 28 -0.62 5.14 0.10
CA VAL A 28 -0.24 5.26 1.52
C VAL A 28 1.17 4.72 1.73
N VAL A 29 1.44 3.51 1.22
CA VAL A 29 2.76 2.88 1.31
C VAL A 29 3.83 3.75 0.65
N ASN A 30 3.60 4.18 -0.58
CA ASN A 30 4.56 4.99 -1.34
C ASN A 30 4.89 6.29 -0.60
N LYS A 31 3.88 7.01 -0.09
CA LYS A 31 4.08 8.23 0.70
C LYS A 31 4.74 7.98 2.05
N THR A 32 4.54 6.79 2.64
CA THR A 32 5.17 6.42 3.93
C THR A 32 6.67 6.29 3.78
N ILE A 33 7.13 5.55 2.76
CA ILE A 33 8.56 5.23 2.55
C ILE A 33 9.34 6.34 1.81
N ASP A 34 8.65 7.28 1.16
CA ASP A 34 9.30 8.39 0.46
C ASP A 34 9.88 9.42 1.45
N SER A 35 11.21 9.57 1.46
CA SER A 35 11.92 10.50 2.33
C SER A 35 11.67 11.97 1.98
N GLN A 36 11.12 12.27 0.80
CA GLN A 36 10.78 13.62 0.36
C GLN A 36 9.39 14.08 0.85
N VAL A 37 8.53 13.13 1.26
CA VAL A 37 7.21 13.46 1.81
C VAL A 37 7.38 13.89 3.26
N SER A 38 6.92 15.11 3.59
CA SER A 38 6.97 15.64 4.95
C SER A 38 5.91 15.00 5.87
N VAL A 39 6.06 15.16 7.19
CA VAL A 39 5.06 14.74 8.18
C VAL A 39 3.72 15.44 7.94
N ASP A 40 3.74 16.75 7.72
CA ASP A 40 2.53 17.55 7.47
C ASP A 40 1.81 17.13 6.19
N GLU A 41 2.56 16.87 5.10
CA GLU A 41 2.00 16.37 3.85
C GLU A 41 1.34 15.00 4.05
N TYR A 42 2.00 14.10 4.78
CA TYR A 42 1.48 12.77 5.07
C TYR A 42 0.22 12.80 5.94
N GLN A 43 0.21 13.62 6.99
CA GLN A 43 -0.97 13.84 7.83
C GLN A 43 -2.13 14.44 7.04
N THR A 44 -1.86 15.41 6.16
CA THR A 44 -2.88 16.01 5.30
C THR A 44 -3.50 14.96 4.38
N PHE A 45 -2.66 14.11 3.79
CA PHE A 45 -3.10 13.01 2.93
C PHE A 45 -3.98 12.00 3.68
N LEU A 46 -3.63 11.63 4.92
CA LEU A 46 -4.39 10.67 5.72
C LEU A 46 -5.52 11.26 6.56
N LYS A 47 -5.70 12.59 6.55
CA LYS A 47 -6.73 13.27 7.35
C LYS A 47 -8.14 12.69 7.19
N PRO A 48 -8.60 12.29 5.98
CA PRO A 48 -9.92 11.68 5.81
C PRO A 48 -10.13 10.36 6.55
N PHE A 49 -9.05 9.69 6.96
CA PHE A 49 -9.07 8.39 7.67
C PHE A 49 -8.76 8.51 9.16
N SER A 50 -8.61 9.75 9.65
CA SER A 50 -8.31 10.00 11.06
C SER A 50 -9.58 10.05 11.89
N ASP A 51 -9.63 9.22 12.94
CA ASP A 51 -10.73 9.17 13.91
C ASP A 51 -10.55 10.17 15.08
N GLY A 52 -9.63 11.13 14.95
CA GLY A 52 -9.43 12.22 15.91
C GLY A 52 -7.98 12.40 16.35
N PRO A 53 -7.73 13.17 17.43
CA PRO A 53 -6.39 13.62 17.79
C PRO A 53 -5.38 12.50 18.03
N MET A 54 -5.82 11.37 18.62
CA MET A 54 -4.93 10.22 18.85
C MET A 54 -4.47 9.58 17.52
N THR A 55 -5.38 9.47 16.54
CA THR A 55 -5.04 8.93 15.22
C THR A 55 -4.18 9.92 14.44
N ASP A 56 -4.46 11.22 14.53
CA ASP A 56 -3.61 12.27 13.94
C ASP A 56 -2.16 12.19 14.47
N GLU A 57 -1.98 12.00 15.78
CA GLU A 57 -0.67 11.85 16.41
C GLU A 57 0.02 10.55 15.96
N ALA A 58 -0.71 9.43 15.93
CA ALA A 58 -0.16 8.15 15.46
C ALA A 58 0.30 8.22 13.99
N ILE A 59 -0.44 8.93 13.13
CA ILE A 59 -0.05 9.17 11.73
C ILE A 59 1.26 9.97 11.64
N ALA A 60 1.42 11.01 12.46
CA ALA A 60 2.67 11.78 12.52
C ALA A 60 3.85 10.91 12.97
N GLN A 61 3.70 10.23 14.11
CA GLN A 61 4.74 9.37 14.68
C GLN A 61 5.14 8.24 13.71
N LEU A 62 4.16 7.66 13.00
CA LEU A 62 4.43 6.68 11.95
C LEU A 62 5.35 7.27 10.89
N LYS A 63 5.04 8.46 10.37
CA LYS A 63 5.87 9.09 9.34
C LYS A 63 7.26 9.45 9.84
N GLU A 64 7.36 10.03 11.05
CA GLU A 64 8.64 10.35 11.68
C GLU A 64 9.54 9.12 11.83
N CYS A 65 8.96 7.98 12.20
CA CYS A 65 9.69 6.71 12.32
C CYS A 65 10.35 6.30 11.00
N PHE A 66 9.63 6.43 9.88
CA PHE A 66 10.17 6.13 8.53
C PHE A 66 11.19 7.17 8.07
N LEU A 67 11.00 8.46 8.37
CA LEU A 67 12.00 9.49 8.06
C LEU A 67 13.32 9.29 8.81
N GLY A 68 13.29 8.59 9.96
CA GLY A 68 14.49 8.19 10.70
C GLY A 68 15.20 6.94 10.17
N GLN A 69 14.68 6.25 9.15
CA GLN A 69 15.30 5.04 8.59
C GLN A 69 16.34 5.37 7.50
N SER A 70 17.24 4.42 7.23
CA SER A 70 18.16 4.52 6.09
C SER A 70 17.45 4.26 4.76
N ASP A 71 18.00 4.79 3.66
CA ASP A 71 17.50 4.54 2.31
C ASP A 71 17.40 3.05 1.97
N GLU A 72 18.36 2.23 2.46
CA GLU A 72 18.33 0.77 2.30
C GLU A 72 17.11 0.16 3.00
N THR A 73 16.82 0.59 4.23
CA THR A 73 15.66 0.11 4.98
C THR A 73 14.36 0.57 4.33
N LEU A 74 14.28 1.82 3.86
CA LEU A 74 13.12 2.35 3.13
C LEU A 74 12.87 1.58 1.83
N SER A 75 13.93 1.28 1.06
CA SER A 75 13.85 0.47 -0.16
C SER A 75 13.35 -0.94 0.15
N LYS A 76 13.89 -1.60 1.19
CA LYS A 76 13.45 -2.95 1.61
C LYS A 76 12.01 -2.96 2.12
N ALA A 77 11.59 -1.93 2.86
CA ALA A 77 10.21 -1.77 3.29
C ALA A 77 9.28 -1.58 2.08
N GLY A 78 9.70 -0.76 1.11
CA GLY A 78 9.01 -0.61 -0.17
C GLY A 78 8.90 -1.92 -0.93
N GLU A 79 9.97 -2.71 -1.04
CA GLU A 79 9.91 -4.03 -1.65
C GLU A 79 8.95 -4.96 -0.92
N LEU A 80 8.96 -5.00 0.42
CA LEU A 80 8.04 -5.80 1.23
C LEU A 80 6.58 -5.37 1.03
N MET A 81 6.31 -4.06 0.95
CA MET A 81 4.96 -3.53 0.80
C MET A 81 4.47 -3.53 -0.66
N VAL A 82 5.34 -3.38 -1.65
CA VAL A 82 5.03 -3.65 -3.07
C VAL A 82 4.79 -5.15 -3.27
N THR A 83 5.48 -5.99 -2.51
CA THR A 83 5.16 -7.40 -2.31
C THR A 83 4.09 -7.63 -1.23
N MET A 84 3.14 -6.70 -1.05
CA MET A 84 1.84 -7.01 -0.45
C MET A 84 1.23 -8.26 -1.09
N ASN A 85 1.54 -8.55 -2.36
CA ASN A 85 1.20 -9.82 -3.00
C ASN A 85 1.81 -11.05 -2.30
N ILE A 86 3.04 -10.99 -1.77
CA ILE A 86 3.63 -12.06 -0.95
C ILE A 86 2.87 -12.22 0.36
N ILE A 87 2.49 -11.11 1.01
CA ILE A 87 1.73 -11.13 2.27
C ILE A 87 0.31 -11.66 2.01
N TYR A 88 -0.41 -11.12 1.04
CA TYR A 88 -1.79 -11.49 0.71
C TYR A 88 -1.92 -12.88 0.07
N LYS A 89 -0.91 -13.35 -0.66
CA LYS A 89 -0.86 -14.73 -1.19
C LYS A 89 -0.20 -15.71 -0.24
N SER A 90 0.23 -15.26 0.96
CA SER A 90 0.76 -16.17 1.96
C SER A 90 -0.35 -17.09 2.48
N VAL A 91 0.04 -18.30 2.88
CA VAL A 91 -0.88 -19.26 3.52
C VAL A 91 -1.57 -18.68 4.76
N TRP A 92 -0.93 -17.72 5.42
CA TRP A 92 -1.44 -17.07 6.62
C TRP A 92 -2.56 -16.08 6.30
N CYS A 93 -2.46 -15.34 5.20
CA CYS A 93 -3.53 -14.44 4.75
C CYS A 93 -4.68 -15.21 4.09
N ALA A 94 -4.38 -16.28 3.33
CA ALA A 94 -5.41 -17.09 2.66
C ALA A 94 -6.41 -17.78 3.62
N THR A 95 -6.13 -17.77 4.92
CA THR A 95 -6.99 -18.33 5.97
C THR A 95 -8.09 -17.34 6.41
N PHE A 96 -8.03 -16.09 5.97
CA PHE A 96 -9.00 -15.03 6.25
C PHE A 96 -9.64 -14.52 4.96
#